data_AF-A0A7Z9UPR4-F1
#
_entry.id   AF-A0A7Z9UPR4-F1
#
_cell.length_a   1.000
_cell.length_b   1.000
_cell.length_c   1.000
_cell.angle_alpha   90.00
_cell.angle_beta   90.00
_cell.angle_gamma   90.00
#
_symmetry.space_group_name_H-M   'P 1'
#
loop_
_entity.id
_entity.type
_entity.pdbx_description
1 polymer ?
#
loop_
_entity_poly.entity_id
_entity_poly.type
_entity_poly.pdbx_seq_one_letter_code
_entity_poly.pdbx_strand_id
1 'polypeptide(L)'
;MAEQGDSELPKRTVKFPTDLSIGSLYVHQSGTAAFQLPSWWSFERTPYHFQGVTPRSAPAYRYYWKQLGNTQDNVEVPADHELALVAHEESHNHYDSLAKLLPNDLQGLRATFMHRGDLRFIANLTGLRYLFLASEELSDNELVGLEGLSELQILMLIGCRNVNTGLSALRDLTKLRQLELNAVDVTDRALVDLAQIPSLDLLIFNEMGMSEDAFITYLTPLPVPRLFLGNCYNLT
;
A
#
# COMPACT_ATOMS: atom_id res chain seq x y z
N MET A 1 3.23 -37.34 29.89
CA MET A 1 4.27 -36.85 28.98
C MET A 1 3.76 -37.04 27.57
N ALA A 2 3.39 -35.96 26.90
CA ALA A 2 3.26 -35.92 25.45
C ALA A 2 4.05 -34.69 25.03
N GLU A 3 5.27 -34.92 24.57
CA GLU A 3 6.07 -33.91 23.88
C GLU A 3 5.29 -33.54 22.61
N GLN A 4 4.68 -32.35 22.60
CA GLN A 4 4.27 -31.72 21.35
C GLN A 4 5.57 -31.39 20.62
N GLY A 5 5.93 -32.26 19.66
CA GLY A 5 7.01 -31.98 18.72
C GLY A 5 6.67 -30.69 18.00
N ASP A 6 7.40 -29.64 18.32
CA ASP A 6 7.41 -28.37 17.62
C ASP A 6 8.02 -28.66 16.24
N SER A 7 7.20 -29.14 15.29
CA SER A 7 7.66 -29.36 13.93
C SER A 7 7.92 -27.99 13.33
N GLU A 8 9.18 -27.58 13.34
CA GLU A 8 9.64 -26.32 12.80
C GLU A 8 9.10 -26.19 11.37
N LEU A 9 8.19 -25.23 11.15
CA LEU A 9 7.58 -25.01 9.85
C LEU A 9 8.67 -24.80 8.79
N PRO A 10 8.49 -25.27 7.55
CA PRO A 10 9.45 -25.00 6.48
C PRO A 10 9.66 -23.48 6.36
N LYS A 11 10.91 -23.05 6.27
CA LYS A 11 11.28 -21.64 6.13
C LYS A 11 11.78 -21.38 4.71
N ARG A 12 11.55 -20.17 4.22
CA ARG A 12 12.16 -19.61 3.02
C ARG A 12 13.13 -18.51 3.41
N THR A 13 14.28 -18.48 2.74
CA THR A 13 15.27 -17.42 2.93
C THR A 13 15.02 -16.31 1.92
N VAL A 14 14.79 -15.09 2.41
CA VAL A 14 14.77 -13.87 1.58
C VAL A 14 16.10 -13.16 1.75
N LYS A 15 16.72 -12.77 0.63
CA LYS A 15 18.05 -12.15 0.64
C LYS A 15 17.98 -10.66 0.44
N PHE A 16 18.32 -9.88 1.46
CA PHE A 16 18.44 -8.43 1.34
C PHE A 16 19.93 -8.05 1.21
N PRO A 17 20.31 -7.20 0.24
CA PRO A 17 21.70 -6.77 0.12
C PRO A 17 22.17 -6.03 1.40
N THR A 18 23.42 -6.28 1.79
CA THR A 18 23.94 -6.09 3.15
C THR A 18 24.53 -4.73 3.49
N ASP A 19 24.67 -3.83 2.53
CA ASP A 19 25.42 -2.59 2.71
C ASP A 19 24.65 -1.53 3.50
N LEU A 20 23.31 -1.61 3.57
CA LEU A 20 22.50 -0.80 4.47
C LEU A 20 21.18 -1.50 4.81
N SER A 21 20.77 -1.48 6.08
CA SER A 21 19.41 -1.88 6.43
C SER A 21 18.44 -0.85 5.88
N ILE A 22 17.61 -1.24 4.92
CA ILE A 22 16.62 -0.35 4.29
C ILE A 22 15.33 -0.20 5.10
N GLY A 23 15.09 -1.10 6.07
CA GLY A 23 13.91 -0.97 6.91
C GLY A 23 13.66 -2.14 7.87
N SER A 24 12.48 -2.11 8.48
CA SER A 24 11.99 -3.15 9.39
C SER A 24 11.08 -4.14 8.68
N LEU A 25 11.25 -5.41 9.01
CA LEU A 25 10.53 -6.54 8.46
C LEU A 25 9.44 -7.02 9.41
N TYR A 26 8.31 -7.38 8.82
CA TYR A 26 7.15 -7.89 9.51
C TYR A 26 6.61 -9.14 8.82
N VAL A 27 6.04 -10.06 9.58
CA VAL A 27 5.44 -11.29 9.06
C VAL A 27 4.01 -11.47 9.52
N HIS A 28 3.20 -12.06 8.65
CA HIS A 28 1.80 -12.37 8.91
C HIS A 28 1.45 -13.73 8.29
N GLN A 29 0.68 -14.54 9.01
CA GLN A 29 0.29 -15.86 8.51
C GLN A 29 -0.69 -15.72 7.33
N SER A 30 -0.38 -16.36 6.21
CA SER A 30 -1.20 -16.32 5.00
C SER A 30 -2.56 -16.98 5.22
N GLY A 31 -3.63 -16.42 4.65
CA GLY A 31 -4.93 -17.09 4.58
C GLY A 31 -5.81 -17.01 5.84
N THR A 32 -5.45 -16.18 6.83
CA THR A 32 -6.40 -15.82 7.90
C THR A 32 -7.57 -15.05 7.30
N ALA A 33 -8.79 -15.55 7.53
CA ALA A 33 -9.99 -15.33 6.71
C ALA A 33 -10.66 -13.94 6.79
N ALA A 34 -9.92 -12.86 7.03
CA ALA A 34 -10.46 -11.51 6.89
C ALA A 34 -9.52 -10.65 6.05
N PHE A 35 -10.08 -9.72 5.28
CA PHE A 35 -9.36 -8.60 4.68
C PHE A 35 -8.66 -7.84 5.81
N GLN A 36 -7.38 -8.15 6.04
CA GLN A 36 -6.64 -7.73 7.22
C GLN A 36 -5.56 -6.74 6.78
N LEU A 37 -5.79 -5.47 7.11
CA LEU A 37 -4.81 -4.42 6.86
C LEU A 37 -3.59 -4.63 7.76
N PRO A 38 -2.36 -4.37 7.24
CA PRO A 38 -1.18 -4.40 8.07
C PRO A 38 -1.26 -3.49 9.30
N SER A 39 -0.57 -3.83 10.39
CA SER A 39 -0.56 -3.02 11.62
C SER A 39 -0.02 -1.60 11.40
N TRP A 40 0.90 -1.45 10.45
CA TRP A 40 1.46 -0.18 9.99
C TRP A 40 0.56 0.57 9.00
N TRP A 41 -0.59 0.00 8.67
CA TRP A 41 -1.65 0.56 7.82
C TRP A 41 -2.60 1.49 8.60
N SER A 42 -2.73 1.30 9.93
CA SER A 42 -3.52 2.19 10.76
C SER A 42 -2.71 3.44 11.11
N PHE A 43 -3.27 4.59 10.80
CA PHE A 43 -2.78 5.93 11.15
C PHE A 43 -2.86 6.19 12.67
N GLU A 44 -2.29 5.34 13.52
CA GLU A 44 -2.05 5.68 14.93
C GLU A 44 -0.63 6.24 15.07
N ARG A 45 -0.46 7.50 14.63
CA ARG A 45 0.21 8.59 15.37
C ARG A 45 0.41 9.85 14.52
N THR A 46 -0.30 10.89 14.97
CA THR A 46 -0.11 12.36 14.81
C THR A 46 -0.89 13.08 13.69
N PRO A 47 -1.25 14.38 13.88
CA PRO A 47 -2.04 14.94 14.97
C PRO A 47 -3.16 15.82 14.38
N TYR A 48 -4.01 15.27 13.52
CA TYR A 48 -5.15 16.03 12.99
C TYR A 48 -6.43 15.53 13.65
N HIS A 49 -7.06 16.43 14.39
CA HIS A 49 -8.24 16.17 15.20
C HIS A 49 -9.39 15.58 14.37
N PHE A 50 -9.57 14.26 14.42
CA PHE A 50 -10.90 13.65 14.27
C PHE A 50 -11.73 14.01 15.51
N GLN A 51 -12.20 15.25 15.60
CA GLN A 51 -13.33 15.56 16.47
C GLN A 51 -14.60 15.13 15.74
N GLY A 52 -15.17 13.98 16.10
CA GLY A 52 -16.58 13.73 15.82
C GLY A 52 -17.01 12.29 15.62
N VAL A 53 -16.14 11.39 15.19
CA VAL A 53 -16.50 9.98 15.02
C VAL A 53 -15.34 9.10 15.44
N THR A 54 -15.26 8.78 16.74
CA THR A 54 -14.77 7.46 17.09
C THR A 54 -15.79 6.47 16.54
N PRO A 55 -15.42 5.49 15.69
CA PRO A 55 -16.35 4.43 15.36
C PRO A 55 -16.61 3.69 16.67
N ARG A 56 -17.78 3.91 17.27
CA ARG A 56 -18.21 3.34 18.57
C ARG A 56 -18.34 1.81 18.57
N SER A 57 -17.88 1.18 17.48
CA SER A 57 -17.76 -0.27 17.30
C SER A 57 -16.81 -0.57 16.13
N ALA A 58 -15.66 0.11 16.02
CA ALA A 58 -14.58 -0.44 15.19
C ALA A 58 -14.17 -1.77 15.83
N PRO A 59 -14.30 -2.92 15.13
CA PRO A 59 -13.80 -4.18 15.67
C PRO A 59 -12.32 -3.97 15.97
N ALA A 60 -11.87 -4.40 17.14
CA ALA A 60 -10.48 -4.26 17.55
C ALA A 60 -9.56 -4.81 16.44
N TYR A 61 -8.98 -3.92 15.62
CA TYR A 61 -7.98 -4.24 14.62
C TYR A 61 -6.72 -4.66 15.37
N ARG A 62 -6.68 -5.91 15.84
CA ARG A 62 -5.50 -6.46 16.51
C ARG A 62 -4.38 -6.55 15.47
N TYR A 63 -3.24 -5.99 15.82
CA TYR A 63 -2.01 -5.97 15.05
C TYR A 63 -1.53 -7.40 14.71
N TYR A 64 -1.82 -7.90 13.51
CA TYR A 64 -1.51 -9.29 13.13
C TYR A 64 -0.10 -9.46 12.54
N TRP A 65 0.48 -8.39 12.00
CA TRP A 65 1.86 -8.39 11.52
C TRP A 65 2.83 -8.28 12.69
N LYS A 66 3.62 -9.34 12.90
CA LYS A 66 4.63 -9.40 13.96
C LYS A 66 5.96 -8.94 13.40
N GLN A 67 6.67 -8.10 14.15
CA GLN A 67 8.00 -7.67 13.75
C GLN A 67 8.95 -8.87 13.76
N LEU A 68 9.64 -9.08 12.65
CA LEU A 68 10.65 -10.13 12.48
C LEU A 68 12.06 -9.59 12.80
N GLY A 69 12.31 -8.32 12.49
CA GLY A 69 13.60 -7.67 12.68
C GLY A 69 13.82 -6.55 11.68
N ASN A 70 15.07 -6.27 11.35
CA ASN A 70 15.46 -5.37 10.27
C ASN A 70 15.98 -6.17 9.08
N THR A 71 16.06 -5.56 7.90
CA THR A 71 16.67 -6.18 6.71
C THR A 71 18.13 -6.55 6.97
N GLN A 72 18.49 -7.78 6.64
CA GLN A 72 19.83 -8.38 6.80
C GLN A 72 20.08 -9.35 5.63
N ASP A 73 21.33 -9.80 5.45
CA ASP A 73 21.76 -10.62 4.30
C ASP A 73 20.79 -11.77 3.98
N ASN A 74 20.46 -12.56 4.99
CA ASN A 74 19.55 -13.69 4.88
C ASN A 74 18.51 -13.58 5.99
N VAL A 75 17.24 -13.50 5.61
CA VAL A 75 16.11 -13.45 6.54
C VAL A 75 15.27 -14.70 6.36
N GLU A 76 15.15 -15.47 7.43
CA GLU A 76 14.33 -16.68 7.46
C GLU A 76 12.87 -16.31 7.75
N VAL A 77 12.00 -16.62 6.79
CA VAL A 77 10.56 -16.37 6.87
C VAL A 77 9.84 -17.71 6.83
N PRO A 78 8.90 -18.00 7.75
CA PRO A 78 8.10 -19.21 7.64
C PRO A 78 7.37 -19.26 6.28
N ALA A 79 7.32 -20.43 5.64
CA ALA A 79 6.83 -20.57 4.27
C ALA A 79 5.32 -20.27 4.13
N ASP A 80 4.56 -20.38 5.22
CA ASP A 80 3.15 -19.99 5.29
C ASP A 80 2.95 -18.49 5.62
N HIS A 81 4.03 -17.72 5.80
CA HIS A 81 3.95 -16.30 6.13
C HIS A 81 4.24 -15.38 4.95
N GLU A 82 3.44 -14.33 4.88
CA GLU A 82 3.69 -13.14 4.08
C GLU A 82 4.79 -12.30 4.74
N LEU A 83 5.64 -11.67 3.93
CA LEU A 83 6.68 -10.75 4.39
C LEU A 83 6.33 -9.32 3.96
N ALA A 84 6.48 -8.37 4.89
CA ALA A 84 6.35 -6.96 4.60
C ALA A 84 7.61 -6.20 5.03
N LEU A 85 7.98 -5.21 4.21
CA LEU A 85 9.05 -4.27 4.49
C LEU A 85 8.47 -2.89 4.76
N VAL A 86 8.87 -2.29 5.88
CA VAL A 86 8.64 -0.88 6.18
C VAL A 86 9.97 -0.16 6.07
N ALA A 87 10.14 0.60 4.98
CA ALA A 87 11.34 1.38 4.76
C ALA A 87 11.48 2.44 5.86
N HIS A 88 12.70 2.65 6.34
CA HIS A 88 13.00 3.72 7.27
C HIS A 88 13.14 5.05 6.51
N GLU A 89 12.76 6.15 7.15
CA GLU A 89 12.84 7.47 6.52
C GLU A 89 14.27 7.83 6.12
N GLU A 90 15.28 7.36 6.85
CA GLU A 90 16.70 7.62 6.56
C GLU A 90 17.22 6.79 5.36
N SER A 91 16.47 5.76 4.94
CA SER A 91 16.89 4.78 3.93
C SER A 91 16.31 5.02 2.54
N HIS A 92 15.64 6.16 2.31
CA HIS A 92 14.98 6.48 1.04
C HIS A 92 15.91 6.49 -0.18
N ASN A 93 17.22 6.66 0.02
CA ASN A 93 18.21 6.61 -1.06
C ASN A 93 18.61 5.19 -1.52
N HIS A 94 18.05 4.14 -0.89
CA HIS A 94 18.50 2.75 -1.08
C HIS A 94 17.41 1.84 -1.66
N TYR A 95 16.40 2.39 -2.32
CA TYR A 95 15.36 1.57 -2.97
C TYR A 95 15.88 0.71 -4.12
N ASP A 96 17.06 1.02 -4.68
CA ASP A 96 17.74 0.21 -5.70
C ASP A 96 17.99 -1.24 -5.26
N SER A 97 18.17 -1.45 -3.96
CA SER A 97 18.30 -2.76 -3.34
C SER A 97 17.09 -3.68 -3.60
N LEU A 98 15.89 -3.12 -3.72
CA LEU A 98 14.65 -3.87 -3.94
C LEU A 98 14.64 -4.56 -5.31
N ALA A 99 15.38 -4.04 -6.28
CA ALA A 99 15.49 -4.65 -7.61
C ALA A 99 16.21 -6.02 -7.59
N LYS A 100 16.91 -6.36 -6.50
CA LYS A 100 17.61 -7.65 -6.32
C LYS A 100 16.69 -8.73 -5.74
N LEU A 101 15.52 -8.36 -5.25
CA LEU A 101 14.56 -9.31 -4.66
C LEU A 101 13.83 -10.09 -5.75
N LEU A 102 13.48 -11.34 -5.41
CA LEU A 102 12.68 -12.19 -6.28
C LEU A 102 11.23 -11.72 -6.29
N PRO A 103 10.45 -12.03 -7.35
CA PRO A 103 9.10 -11.48 -7.51
C PRO A 103 8.14 -11.72 -6.34
N ASN A 104 8.30 -12.82 -5.60
CA ASN A 104 7.43 -13.20 -4.49
C ASN A 104 8.05 -12.99 -3.10
N ASP A 105 9.20 -12.34 -2.99
CA ASP A 105 9.91 -12.15 -1.71
C ASP A 105 9.17 -11.21 -0.76
N LEU A 106 8.40 -10.24 -1.29
CA LEU A 106 7.62 -9.29 -0.51
C LEU A 106 6.14 -9.31 -0.92
N GLN A 107 5.27 -9.31 0.09
CA GLN A 107 3.82 -9.15 -0.03
C GLN A 107 3.37 -7.76 0.44
N GLY A 108 4.13 -7.12 1.32
CA GLY A 108 3.87 -5.76 1.77
C GLY A 108 5.07 -4.84 1.60
N LEU A 109 4.84 -3.61 1.15
CA LEU A 109 5.86 -2.58 1.12
C LEU A 109 5.28 -1.24 1.57
N ARG A 110 5.95 -0.61 2.53
CA ARG A 110 5.80 0.81 2.86
C ARG A 110 7.06 1.53 2.45
N ALA A 111 6.94 2.35 1.41
CA ALA A 111 8.01 3.19 0.90
C ALA A 111 7.61 4.66 1.07
N THR A 112 8.46 5.44 1.72
CA THR A 112 8.32 6.88 1.90
C THR A 112 9.47 7.60 1.19
N PHE A 113 9.24 8.84 0.76
CA PHE A 113 10.25 9.69 0.12
C PHE A 113 10.88 9.05 -1.13
N MET A 114 10.12 8.26 -1.91
CA MET A 114 10.63 7.76 -3.18
C MET A 114 10.92 8.91 -4.13
N HIS A 115 12.08 8.90 -4.76
CA HIS A 115 12.48 9.87 -5.76
C HIS A 115 11.95 9.52 -7.14
N ARG A 116 12.08 10.48 -8.05
CA ARG A 116 11.78 10.25 -9.46
C ARG A 116 12.58 9.05 -9.99
N GLY A 117 11.86 8.04 -10.48
CA GLY A 117 12.40 6.82 -11.08
C GLY A 117 12.54 5.64 -10.13
N ASP A 118 12.34 5.80 -8.83
CA ASP A 118 12.50 4.71 -7.85
C ASP A 118 11.45 3.62 -7.98
N LEU A 119 10.27 3.93 -8.52
CA LEU A 119 9.20 2.95 -8.75
C LEU A 119 9.66 1.76 -9.62
N ARG A 120 10.66 1.95 -10.49
CA ARG A 120 11.22 0.85 -11.28
C ARG A 120 11.85 -0.26 -10.43
N PHE A 121 12.32 0.05 -9.23
CA PHE A 121 12.98 -0.91 -8.36
C PHE A 121 12.00 -1.89 -7.72
N ILE A 122 10.70 -1.56 -7.69
CA ILE A 122 9.66 -2.45 -7.16
C ILE A 122 8.86 -3.15 -8.26
N ALA A 123 9.08 -2.80 -9.54
CA ALA A 123 8.31 -3.32 -10.67
C ALA A 123 8.40 -4.86 -10.84
N ASN A 124 9.49 -5.48 -10.36
CA ASN A 124 9.66 -6.94 -10.41
C ASN A 124 8.96 -7.67 -9.25
N LEU A 125 8.50 -6.96 -8.21
CA LEU A 125 7.89 -7.56 -7.01
C LEU A 125 6.42 -7.94 -7.26
N THR A 126 6.17 -8.79 -8.27
CA THR A 126 4.82 -9.11 -8.75
C THR A 126 3.94 -9.84 -7.72
N GLY A 127 4.54 -10.34 -6.63
CA GLY A 127 3.86 -10.91 -5.47
C GLY A 127 3.41 -9.89 -4.41
N LEU A 128 3.63 -8.58 -4.62
CA LEU A 128 3.14 -7.52 -3.73
C LEU A 128 1.61 -7.50 -3.69
N ARG A 129 1.06 -7.43 -2.49
CA ARG A 129 -0.38 -7.36 -2.19
C ARG A 129 -0.76 -6.03 -1.56
N TYR A 130 0.13 -5.47 -0.75
CA TYR A 130 -0.07 -4.24 0.00
C TYR A 130 1.05 -3.26 -0.32
N LEU A 131 0.69 -2.12 -0.92
CA LEU A 131 1.65 -1.09 -1.29
C LEU A 131 1.21 0.25 -0.71
N PHE A 132 2.07 0.81 0.12
CA PHE A 132 1.96 2.18 0.62
C PHE A 132 3.11 2.99 0.04
N LEU A 133 2.77 4.06 -0.65
CA LEU A 133 3.71 5.01 -1.22
C LEU A 133 3.41 6.40 -0.67
N ALA A 134 4.42 7.04 -0.09
CA ALA A 134 4.39 8.47 0.20
C ALA A 134 5.53 9.17 -0.54
N SER A 135 5.22 10.11 -1.41
CA SER A 135 6.24 10.86 -2.17
C SER A 135 5.65 12.10 -2.80
N GLU A 136 6.40 13.20 -2.77
CA GLU A 136 6.09 14.44 -3.48
C GLU A 136 6.66 14.46 -4.91
N GLU A 137 7.60 13.56 -5.24
CA GLU A 137 8.30 13.55 -6.52
C GLU A 137 7.65 12.65 -7.58
N LEU A 138 6.85 11.67 -7.15
CA LEU A 138 6.15 10.77 -8.05
C LEU A 138 5.18 11.50 -8.97
N SER A 139 5.20 11.13 -10.24
CA SER A 139 4.39 11.68 -11.32
C SER A 139 3.64 10.59 -12.10
N ASP A 140 2.67 11.00 -12.90
CA ASP A 140 1.84 10.11 -13.73
C ASP A 140 2.64 9.07 -14.52
N ASN A 141 3.75 9.48 -15.14
CA ASN A 141 4.59 8.61 -15.96
C ASN A 141 5.23 7.46 -15.17
N GLU A 142 5.35 7.61 -13.86
CA GLU A 142 6.02 6.64 -13.00
C GLU A 142 5.06 5.56 -12.50
N LEU A 143 3.75 5.83 -12.49
CA LEU A 143 2.73 4.85 -12.11
C LEU A 143 2.68 3.64 -13.07
N VAL A 144 3.17 3.78 -14.30
CA VAL A 144 3.36 2.66 -15.24
C VAL A 144 4.21 1.54 -14.61
N GLY A 145 5.11 1.88 -13.69
CA GLY A 145 5.89 0.90 -12.92
C GLY A 145 5.06 -0.04 -12.04
N LEU A 146 3.78 0.28 -11.79
CA LEU A 146 2.87 -0.55 -10.99
C LEU A 146 2.08 -1.58 -11.82
N GLU A 147 2.00 -1.44 -13.15
CA GLU A 147 1.17 -2.30 -14.03
C GLU A 147 1.48 -3.80 -13.89
N GLY A 148 2.74 -4.15 -13.60
CA GLY A 148 3.19 -5.52 -13.41
C GLY A 148 2.85 -6.16 -12.06
N LEU A 149 2.32 -5.38 -11.10
CA LEU A 149 2.03 -5.86 -9.74
C LEU A 149 0.68 -6.59 -9.69
N SER A 150 0.58 -7.70 -10.42
CA SER A 150 -0.69 -8.42 -10.65
C SER A 150 -1.37 -8.95 -9.39
N GLU A 151 -0.62 -9.15 -8.30
CA GLU A 151 -1.16 -9.57 -7.00
C GLU A 151 -1.61 -8.40 -6.11
N LEU A 152 -1.47 -7.15 -6.56
CA LEU A 152 -1.76 -5.99 -5.74
C LEU A 152 -3.24 -5.92 -5.40
N GLN A 153 -3.54 -5.85 -4.10
CA GLN A 153 -4.90 -5.82 -3.56
C GLN A 153 -5.21 -4.46 -2.95
N ILE A 154 -4.20 -3.81 -2.39
CA ILE A 154 -4.36 -2.53 -1.72
C ILE A 154 -3.22 -1.60 -2.10
N LEU A 155 -3.59 -0.41 -2.59
CA LEU A 155 -2.68 0.68 -2.91
C LEU A 155 -3.06 1.93 -2.11
N MET A 156 -2.08 2.53 -1.47
CA MET A 156 -2.21 3.84 -0.83
C MET A 156 -1.17 4.80 -1.41
N LEU A 157 -1.63 5.94 -1.91
CA LEU A 157 -0.79 7.03 -2.39
C LEU A 157 -0.98 8.24 -1.47
N ILE A 158 0.10 8.69 -0.83
CA ILE A 158 0.09 9.84 0.07
C ILE A 158 1.03 10.93 -0.45
N GLY A 159 0.51 12.15 -0.58
CA GLY A 159 1.30 13.31 -0.99
C GLY A 159 1.80 13.28 -2.44
N CYS A 160 1.34 12.32 -3.24
CA CYS A 160 1.70 12.16 -4.66
C CYS A 160 0.98 13.18 -5.54
N ARG A 161 1.19 14.48 -5.28
CA ARG A 161 0.45 15.57 -5.93
C ARG A 161 0.65 15.67 -7.44
N ASN A 162 1.77 15.17 -7.97
CA ASN A 162 2.01 15.15 -9.41
C ASN A 162 1.41 13.92 -10.11
N VAL A 163 0.67 13.08 -9.38
CA VAL A 163 -0.13 11.97 -9.90
C VAL A 163 -1.56 12.44 -10.08
N ASN A 164 -1.85 13.05 -11.24
CA ASN A 164 -3.11 13.74 -11.50
C ASN A 164 -3.93 13.13 -12.65
N THR A 165 -3.31 12.32 -13.52
CA THR A 165 -3.96 11.61 -14.65
C THR A 165 -3.46 10.18 -14.87
N GLY A 166 -2.40 9.77 -14.18
CA GLY A 166 -1.72 8.48 -14.37
C GLY A 166 -2.42 7.27 -13.74
N LEU A 167 -3.59 7.46 -13.11
CA LEU A 167 -4.33 6.36 -12.46
C LEU A 167 -4.87 5.32 -13.45
N SER A 168 -4.88 5.62 -14.76
CA SER A 168 -5.19 4.64 -15.80
C SER A 168 -4.24 3.43 -15.81
N ALA A 169 -3.00 3.58 -15.33
CA ALA A 169 -2.05 2.48 -15.15
C ALA A 169 -2.53 1.42 -14.13
N LEU A 170 -3.51 1.76 -13.28
CA LEU A 170 -4.06 0.83 -12.29
C LEU A 170 -5.17 -0.07 -12.86
N ARG A 171 -5.63 0.16 -14.09
CA ARG A 171 -6.76 -0.53 -14.71
C ARG A 171 -6.55 -2.05 -14.81
N ASP A 172 -5.33 -2.47 -15.09
CA ASP A 172 -5.00 -3.88 -15.32
C ASP A 172 -4.70 -4.63 -14.01
N LEU A 173 -4.72 -3.94 -12.87
CA LEU A 173 -4.57 -4.52 -11.54
C LEU A 173 -5.87 -5.21 -11.08
N THR A 174 -6.22 -6.31 -11.74
CA THR A 174 -7.49 -7.05 -11.57
C THR A 174 -7.76 -7.59 -10.16
N LYS A 175 -6.77 -7.55 -9.26
CA LYS A 175 -6.91 -7.92 -7.84
C LYS A 175 -7.03 -6.71 -6.91
N LEU A 176 -6.86 -5.49 -7.41
CA LEU A 176 -6.92 -4.26 -6.61
C LEU A 176 -8.34 -4.06 -6.10
N ARG A 177 -8.52 -4.19 -4.78
CA ARG A 177 -9.81 -4.03 -4.10
C ARG A 177 -9.93 -2.70 -3.38
N GLN A 178 -8.81 -2.14 -2.93
CA GLN A 178 -8.81 -0.89 -2.20
C GLN A 178 -7.76 0.07 -2.73
N LEU A 179 -8.21 1.30 -3.00
CA LEU A 179 -7.35 2.41 -3.37
C LEU A 179 -7.62 3.56 -2.42
N GLU A 180 -6.55 4.06 -1.80
CA GLU A 180 -6.59 5.27 -0.99
C GLU A 180 -5.69 6.33 -1.59
N LEU A 181 -6.26 7.52 -1.76
CA LEU A 181 -5.59 8.69 -2.29
C LEU A 181 -5.67 9.79 -1.22
N ASN A 182 -4.53 10.15 -0.65
CA ASN A 182 -4.44 11.14 0.42
C ASN A 182 -3.50 12.29 0.01
N ALA A 183 -4.01 13.52 0.04
CA ALA A 183 -3.27 14.70 -0.41
C ALA A 183 -2.72 14.54 -1.83
N VAL A 184 -3.53 13.94 -2.71
CA VAL A 184 -3.27 13.78 -4.16
C VAL A 184 -4.21 14.72 -4.92
N ASP A 185 -3.68 15.44 -5.92
CA ASP A 185 -4.47 16.34 -6.75
C ASP A 185 -5.16 15.56 -7.88
N VAL A 186 -6.36 15.07 -7.62
CA VAL A 186 -7.13 14.25 -8.57
C VAL A 186 -7.91 15.15 -9.52
N THR A 187 -7.70 14.97 -10.82
CA THR A 187 -8.49 15.65 -11.87
C THR A 187 -9.74 14.88 -12.25
N ASP A 188 -10.69 15.54 -12.91
CA ASP A 188 -11.86 14.91 -13.55
C ASP A 188 -11.48 13.71 -14.42
N ARG A 189 -10.35 13.82 -15.15
CA ARG A 189 -9.83 12.75 -16.00
C ARG A 189 -9.43 11.53 -15.18
N ALA A 190 -8.72 11.73 -14.07
CA ALA A 190 -8.35 10.65 -13.17
C ALA A 190 -9.58 9.94 -12.58
N LEU A 191 -10.66 10.66 -12.29
CA LEU A 191 -11.93 10.04 -11.83
C LEU A 191 -12.54 9.12 -12.90
N VAL A 192 -12.51 9.52 -14.17
CA VAL A 192 -12.95 8.66 -15.29
C VAL A 192 -12.11 7.39 -15.37
N ASP A 193 -10.80 7.51 -15.19
CA ASP A 193 -9.89 6.36 -15.25
C ASP A 193 -10.10 5.41 -14.05
N LEU A 194 -10.36 5.95 -12.84
CA LEU A 194 -10.72 5.15 -11.66
C LEU A 194 -11.99 4.32 -11.85
N ALA A 195 -12.98 4.85 -12.58
CA ALA A 195 -14.21 4.13 -12.92
C ALA A 195 -13.95 2.87 -13.77
N GLN A 196 -12.80 2.80 -14.44
CA GLN A 196 -12.43 1.68 -15.31
C GLN A 196 -11.70 0.55 -14.57
N ILE A 197 -11.44 0.67 -13.27
CA ILE A 197 -10.80 -0.38 -12.47
C ILE A 197 -11.88 -1.39 -12.02
N PRO A 198 -11.99 -2.56 -12.66
CA PRO A 198 -13.16 -3.43 -12.51
C PRO A 198 -13.21 -4.15 -11.16
N SER A 199 -12.08 -4.20 -10.46
CA SER A 199 -11.91 -4.95 -9.22
C SER A 199 -12.12 -4.12 -7.96
N LEU A 200 -12.20 -2.79 -8.09
CA LEU A 200 -12.17 -1.85 -6.98
C LEU A 200 -13.47 -1.93 -6.17
N ASP A 201 -13.33 -2.26 -4.89
CA ASP A 201 -14.44 -2.39 -3.95
C ASP A 201 -14.53 -1.19 -3.00
N LEU A 202 -13.38 -0.59 -2.67
CA LEU A 202 -13.24 0.50 -1.73
C LEU A 202 -12.34 1.60 -2.30
N LEU A 203 -12.90 2.80 -2.43
CA LEU A 203 -12.15 4.01 -2.79
C LEU A 203 -12.23 5.02 -1.65
N ILE A 204 -11.07 5.51 -1.21
CA ILE A 204 -10.95 6.49 -0.14
C ILE A 204 -10.22 7.72 -0.67
N PHE A 205 -10.85 8.88 -0.54
CA PHE A 205 -10.24 10.18 -0.81
C PHE A 205 -10.07 10.93 0.51
N ASN A 206 -8.84 11.36 0.80
CA ASN A 206 -8.51 12.15 1.97
C ASN A 206 -7.78 13.44 1.57
N GLU A 207 -8.14 14.56 2.21
CA GLU A 207 -7.45 15.86 2.06
C GLU A 207 -7.34 16.34 0.61
N MET A 208 -8.45 16.30 -0.12
CA MET A 208 -8.52 16.75 -1.52
C MET A 208 -9.20 18.11 -1.67
N GLY A 209 -8.70 18.90 -2.61
CA GLY A 209 -9.39 20.07 -3.15
C GLY A 209 -10.21 19.68 -4.38
N MET A 210 -11.47 19.32 -4.19
CA MET A 210 -12.40 18.99 -5.28
C MET A 210 -13.56 19.98 -5.29
N SER A 211 -14.03 20.41 -6.46
CA SER A 211 -15.25 21.21 -6.57
C SER A 211 -16.50 20.33 -6.43
N GLU A 212 -17.61 20.92 -5.97
CA GLU A 212 -18.91 20.23 -5.86
C GLU A 212 -19.38 19.66 -7.21
N ASP A 213 -19.18 20.40 -8.31
CA ASP A 213 -19.53 19.95 -9.66
C ASP A 213 -18.77 18.68 -10.07
N ALA A 214 -17.48 18.60 -9.74
CA ALA A 214 -16.66 17.41 -10.02
C ALA A 214 -17.13 16.21 -9.17
N PHE A 215 -17.50 16.45 -7.91
CA PHE A 215 -18.08 15.44 -7.04
C PHE A 215 -19.36 14.85 -7.65
N ILE A 216 -20.34 15.70 -8.01
CA ILE A 216 -21.63 15.25 -8.55
C ILE A 216 -21.46 14.55 -9.91
N THR A 217 -20.63 15.13 -10.78
CA THR A 217 -20.49 14.65 -12.16
C THR A 217 -19.76 13.33 -12.25
N TYR A 218 -18.71 13.12 -11.44
CA TYR A 218 -17.79 12.01 -11.65
C TYR A 218 -17.76 11.01 -10.51
N LEU A 219 -18.02 11.40 -9.24
CA LEU A 219 -18.01 10.47 -8.11
C LEU A 219 -19.34 9.72 -7.93
N THR A 220 -20.48 10.41 -8.13
CA THR A 220 -21.81 9.77 -8.07
C THR A 220 -21.98 8.59 -9.04
N PRO A 221 -21.48 8.63 -10.30
CA PRO A 221 -21.59 7.50 -11.22
C PRO A 221 -20.47 6.46 -11.10
N LEU A 222 -19.51 6.59 -10.16
CA LEU A 222 -18.45 5.60 -10.04
C LEU A 222 -19.05 4.23 -9.69
N PRO A 223 -18.66 3.15 -10.40
CA PRO A 223 -19.13 1.80 -10.13
C PRO A 223 -18.40 1.17 -8.91
N VAL A 224 -18.07 1.97 -7.89
CA VAL A 224 -17.38 1.49 -6.68
C VAL A 224 -18.40 1.22 -5.56
N PRO A 225 -18.42 0.01 -4.97
CA PRO A 225 -19.36 -0.34 -3.90
C PRO A 225 -19.25 0.53 -2.65
N ARG A 226 -18.03 0.95 -2.29
CA ARG A 226 -17.76 1.73 -1.08
C ARG A 226 -16.87 2.93 -1.41
N LEU A 227 -17.38 4.13 -1.14
CA LEU A 227 -16.69 5.40 -1.32
C LEU A 227 -16.64 6.14 0.02
N PHE A 228 -15.44 6.56 0.44
CA PHE A 228 -15.24 7.39 1.63
C PHE A 228 -14.53 8.68 1.26
N LEU A 229 -15.04 9.80 1.80
CA LEU A 229 -14.45 11.12 1.66
C LEU A 229 -14.11 11.63 3.05
N GLY A 230 -12.84 11.80 3.36
CA GLY A 230 -12.36 12.44 4.58
C GLY A 230 -11.71 13.78 4.26
N ASN A 231 -12.01 14.82 5.05
CA ASN A 231 -11.37 16.13 4.94
C ASN A 231 -11.27 16.69 3.50
N CYS A 232 -12.27 16.45 2.65
CA CYS A 232 -12.33 17.05 1.32
C CYS A 232 -12.94 18.45 1.45
N TYR A 233 -12.18 19.48 1.13
CA TYR A 233 -12.58 20.87 1.32
C TYR A 233 -13.19 21.41 0.00
N ASN A 234 -14.26 22.20 0.09
CA ASN A 234 -15.13 22.72 -1.00
C ASN A 234 -16.36 21.87 -1.40
N LEU A 235 -16.80 20.93 -0.56
CA LEU A 235 -18.15 20.34 -0.63
C LEU A 235 -19.11 21.20 0.21
N THR A 236 -19.56 22.35 -0.32
CA THR A 236 -20.54 23.24 0.35
C THR A 236 -21.63 23.63 -0.61
#